data_AF-A0A9Q1C0W6-F1
#
_entry.id   AF-A0A9Q1C0W6-F1
#
_cell.length_a   1.000
_cell.length_b   1.000
_cell.length_c   1.000
_cell.angle_alpha   90.00
_cell.angle_beta   90.00
_cell.angle_gamma   90.00
#
_symmetry.space_group_name_H-M   'P 1'
#
loop_
_entity.id
_entity.type
_entity.pdbx_description
1 polymer ?
#
loop_
_entity_poly.entity_id
_entity_poly.type
_entity_poly.pdbx_seq_one_letter_code
_entity_poly.pdbx_strand_id
1 'polypeptide(L)'
;MSTNMENQSVEGKDKNPQSHGDDFLLPHLRRYHGASNLAFNELVKKKRELGDHIYHLAFGQSPFPVMKEAQEALARNAGQAAYLDVAGLPKLREAICRFHDKYDNLSHFAAGDVVVGPGSKELIFLLMSVFSGGKCYHFVEIKKNCQIESLMMINVEKETQI
;
A
#
# COMPACT_ATOMS: atom_id res chain seq x y z
N MET A 1 -20.88 -25.83 -43.35
CA MET A 1 -21.50 -26.20 -42.06
C MET A 1 -20.80 -25.39 -40.99
N SER A 2 -21.35 -24.20 -40.71
CA SER A 2 -20.87 -23.31 -39.65
C SER A 2 -21.60 -23.72 -38.37
N THR A 3 -20.87 -24.06 -37.32
CA THR A 3 -21.44 -24.27 -35.98
C THR A 3 -20.98 -23.12 -35.09
N ASN A 4 -21.94 -22.26 -34.76
CA ASN A 4 -21.85 -21.21 -33.75
C ASN A 4 -21.59 -21.84 -32.37
N MET A 5 -20.51 -21.45 -31.70
CA MET A 5 -20.41 -21.56 -30.25
C MET A 5 -20.79 -20.20 -29.67
N GLU A 6 -22.00 -20.13 -29.12
CA GLU A 6 -22.51 -18.98 -28.39
C GLU A 6 -21.64 -18.68 -27.17
N ASN A 7 -21.21 -17.41 -27.09
CA ASN A 7 -20.72 -16.81 -25.86
C ASN A 7 -21.83 -16.86 -24.80
N GLN A 8 -21.70 -17.78 -23.85
CA GLN A 8 -22.46 -17.72 -22.61
C GLN A 8 -21.80 -16.73 -21.66
N SER A 9 -22.40 -15.55 -21.59
CA SER A 9 -22.20 -14.57 -20.54
C SER A 9 -22.41 -15.24 -19.18
N VAL A 10 -21.35 -15.39 -18.40
CA VAL A 10 -21.46 -15.80 -16.99
C VAL A 10 -21.95 -14.57 -16.21
N GLU A 11 -23.27 -14.38 -16.17
CA GLU A 11 -23.92 -13.58 -15.15
C GLU A 11 -23.73 -14.30 -13.81
N GLY A 12 -22.64 -13.97 -13.12
CA GLY A 12 -22.43 -14.31 -11.72
C GLY A 12 -23.51 -13.62 -10.89
N LYS A 13 -24.54 -14.37 -10.51
CA LYS A 13 -25.51 -13.97 -9.49
C LYS A 13 -24.77 -13.79 -8.16
N ASP A 14 -24.36 -12.56 -7.87
CA ASP A 14 -23.88 -12.18 -6.56
C ASP A 14 -25.08 -12.08 -5.60
N LYS A 15 -25.60 -13.23 -5.17
CA LYS A 15 -26.54 -13.31 -4.06
C LYS A 15 -25.73 -13.42 -2.78
N ASN A 16 -25.16 -12.29 -2.32
CA ASN A 16 -24.69 -12.19 -0.95
C ASN A 16 -25.91 -12.39 -0.02
N PRO A 17 -25.93 -13.38 0.88
CA PRO A 17 -27.03 -13.55 1.83
C PRO A 17 -27.15 -12.27 2.66
N GLN A 18 -28.36 -11.75 2.79
CA GLN A 18 -28.69 -10.49 3.48
C GLN A 18 -27.82 -10.30 4.73
N SER A 19 -26.79 -9.48 4.62
CA SER A 19 -25.94 -9.12 5.75
C SER A 19 -26.73 -8.15 6.62
N HIS A 20 -27.12 -8.61 7.80
CA HIS A 20 -27.78 -7.80 8.84
C HIS A 20 -27.02 -6.52 9.28
N GLY A 21 -25.91 -6.16 8.62
CA GLY A 21 -25.07 -4.98 8.91
C GLY A 21 -25.17 -3.84 7.88
N ASP A 22 -25.91 -3.99 6.78
CA ASP A 22 -25.92 -3.01 5.68
C ASP A 22 -26.57 -1.67 6.07
N ASP A 23 -27.42 -1.67 7.10
CA ASP A 23 -28.09 -0.48 7.63
C ASP A 23 -27.13 0.48 8.35
N PHE A 24 -25.99 -0.01 8.86
CA PHE A 24 -24.98 0.81 9.54
C PHE A 24 -23.87 1.33 8.61
N LEU A 25 -23.84 0.88 7.35
CA LEU A 25 -22.83 1.31 6.38
C LEU A 25 -23.20 2.67 5.75
N LEU A 26 -22.20 3.55 5.65
CA LEU A 26 -22.33 4.80 4.90
C LEU A 26 -22.79 4.51 3.45
N PRO A 27 -23.77 5.24 2.89
CA PRO A 27 -24.38 4.89 1.60
C PRO A 27 -23.38 4.70 0.45
N HIS A 28 -22.29 5.49 0.43
CA HIS A 28 -21.26 5.40 -0.61
C HIS A 28 -20.32 4.19 -0.44
N LEU A 29 -20.26 3.58 0.74
CA LEU A 29 -19.46 2.37 1.00
C LEU A 29 -20.20 1.08 0.66
N ARG A 30 -21.53 1.10 0.52
CA ARG A 30 -22.34 -0.08 0.15
C ARG A 30 -21.99 -0.67 -1.22
N ARG A 31 -21.39 0.14 -2.09
CA ARG A 31 -20.95 -0.27 -3.44
C ARG A 31 -19.48 -0.68 -3.48
N TYR A 32 -18.78 -0.59 -2.36
CA TYR A 32 -17.38 -0.99 -2.29
C TYR A 32 -17.30 -2.51 -2.31
N HIS A 33 -16.41 -3.05 -3.13
CA HIS A 33 -16.12 -4.48 -3.19
C HIS A 33 -14.68 -4.68 -2.76
N GLY A 34 -14.38 -5.81 -2.13
CA GLY A 34 -13.01 -6.14 -1.75
C GLY A 34 -12.07 -6.09 -2.96
N ALA A 35 -10.79 -5.80 -2.73
CA ALA A 35 -9.80 -5.79 -3.79
C ALA A 35 -9.77 -7.14 -4.52
N SER A 36 -10.05 -7.13 -5.83
CA SER A 36 -10.10 -8.33 -6.68
C SER A 36 -8.82 -9.17 -6.61
N ASN A 37 -7.67 -8.50 -6.46
CA ASN A 37 -6.36 -9.12 -6.33
C ASN A 37 -6.23 -9.99 -5.06
N LEU A 38 -6.89 -9.62 -3.96
CA LEU A 38 -6.83 -10.37 -2.71
C LEU A 38 -7.67 -11.64 -2.80
N ALA A 39 -8.91 -11.53 -3.30
CA ALA A 39 -9.77 -12.68 -3.54
C ALA A 39 -9.13 -13.70 -4.49
N PHE A 40 -8.47 -13.21 -5.54
CA PHE A 40 -7.71 -14.03 -6.46
C PHE A 40 -6.52 -14.74 -5.78
N ASN A 41 -5.76 -14.03 -4.95
CA ASN A 41 -4.63 -14.62 -4.23
C ASN A 41 -5.07 -15.75 -3.29
N GLU A 42 -6.19 -15.57 -2.57
CA GLU A 42 -6.75 -16.62 -1.69
C GLU A 42 -7.22 -17.85 -2.48
N LEU A 43 -7.82 -17.66 -3.66
CA LEU A 43 -8.17 -18.77 -4.54
C LEU A 43 -6.92 -19.54 -5.00
N VAL A 44 -5.86 -18.84 -5.40
CA VAL A 44 -4.61 -19.48 -5.83
C VAL A 44 -3.95 -20.25 -4.69
N LYS A 45 -3.95 -19.71 -3.46
CA LYS A 45 -3.45 -20.42 -2.28
C LYS A 45 -4.18 -21.75 -2.06
N LYS A 46 -5.52 -21.73 -2.06
CA LYS A 46 -6.33 -22.94 -1.90
C LYS A 46 -6.03 -24.01 -2.95
N LYS A 47 -5.90 -23.61 -4.22
CA LYS A 47 -5.56 -24.55 -5.28
C LYS A 47 -4.16 -25.16 -5.12
N ARG A 48 -3.18 -24.36 -4.69
CA ARG A 48 -1.82 -24.86 -4.39
C ARG A 48 -1.82 -25.85 -3.22
N GLU A 49 -2.63 -25.60 -2.18
CA GLU A 49 -2.80 -26.52 -1.05
C GLU A 49 -3.42 -27.85 -1.46
N LEU A 50 -4.29 -27.85 -2.47
CA LEU A 50 -4.89 -29.05 -3.06
C LEU A 50 -3.95 -29.82 -4.01
N GLY A 51 -2.74 -29.30 -4.25
CA GLY A 51 -1.72 -29.93 -5.10
C GLY A 51 -1.66 -29.40 -6.53
N ASP A 52 -2.45 -28.38 -6.89
CA ASP A 52 -2.37 -27.78 -8.22
C ASP A 52 -1.04 -27.03 -8.43
N HIS A 53 -0.35 -27.33 -9.52
CA HIS A 53 0.86 -26.62 -9.92
C HIS A 53 0.53 -25.25 -10.54
N ILE A 54 0.47 -24.21 -9.71
CA ILE A 54 0.17 -22.83 -10.14
C ILE A 54 1.38 -21.90 -9.95
N TYR A 55 1.77 -21.23 -11.03
CA TYR A 55 2.74 -20.12 -11.00
C TYR A 55 2.01 -18.79 -10.76
N HIS A 56 2.06 -18.27 -9.53
CA HIS A 56 1.37 -17.05 -9.12
C HIS A 56 2.21 -15.81 -9.45
N LEU A 57 2.03 -15.23 -10.63
CA LEU A 57 2.72 -13.99 -11.05
C LEU A 57 1.93 -12.70 -10.77
N ALA A 58 0.68 -12.81 -10.31
CA ALA A 58 -0.24 -11.68 -10.13
C ALA A 58 -0.19 -10.99 -8.74
N PHE A 59 0.68 -11.43 -7.82
CA PHE A 59 0.74 -10.87 -6.46
C PHE A 59 2.05 -10.14 -6.23
N GLY A 60 1.98 -8.85 -5.94
CA GLY A 60 3.14 -7.97 -5.76
C GLY A 60 3.85 -8.11 -4.42
N GLN A 61 3.83 -9.28 -3.79
CA GLN A 61 4.59 -9.52 -2.55
C GLN A 61 6.04 -9.88 -2.90
N SER A 62 6.99 -9.29 -2.17
CA SER A 62 8.39 -9.64 -2.33
C SER A 62 8.63 -11.09 -1.85
N PRO A 63 9.33 -11.94 -2.63
CA PRO A 63 9.68 -13.28 -2.22
C PRO A 63 10.90 -13.32 -1.29
N PHE A 64 11.57 -12.18 -1.06
CA PHE A 64 12.77 -12.10 -0.25
C PHE A 64 12.46 -12.01 1.24
N PRO A 65 13.23 -12.71 2.09
CA PRO A 65 13.04 -12.62 3.53
C PRO A 65 13.38 -11.22 4.05
N VAL A 66 12.81 -10.88 5.21
CA VAL A 66 13.14 -9.62 5.91
C VAL A 66 14.62 -9.63 6.27
N MET A 67 15.32 -8.52 6.03
CA MET A 67 16.72 -8.37 6.44
C MET A 67 16.87 -8.62 7.95
N LYS A 68 17.90 -9.38 8.35
CA LYS A 68 18.07 -9.78 9.76
C LYS A 68 18.22 -8.59 10.68
N GLU A 69 18.92 -7.55 10.22
CA GLU A 69 19.16 -6.31 10.93
C GLU A 69 17.84 -5.59 11.27
N ALA A 70 16.87 -5.65 10.35
CA ALA A 70 15.53 -5.10 10.58
C ALA A 70 14.76 -5.94 11.61
N GLN A 71 14.84 -7.27 11.52
CA GLN A 71 14.20 -8.17 12.49
C GLN A 71 14.75 -7.93 13.91
N GLU A 72 16.07 -7.84 14.05
CA GLU A 72 16.74 -7.58 15.34
C GLU A 72 16.41 -6.19 15.90
N ALA A 73 16.38 -5.17 15.03
CA ALA A 73 15.98 -3.82 15.44
C ALA A 73 14.54 -3.79 15.97
N LEU A 74 13.61 -4.45 15.28
CA LEU A 74 12.21 -4.56 15.72
C LEU A 74 12.10 -5.34 17.04
N ALA A 75 12.76 -6.49 17.14
CA ALA A 75 12.74 -7.32 18.35
C ALA A 75 13.27 -6.55 19.58
N ARG A 76 14.39 -5.82 19.44
CA ARG A 76 14.95 -4.99 20.52
C ARG A 76 14.03 -3.87 20.97
N ASN A 77 13.15 -3.37 20.09
CA ASN A 77 12.24 -2.27 20.39
C ASN A 77 10.80 -2.72 20.66
N ALA A 78 10.53 -4.03 20.74
CA ALA A 78 9.18 -4.57 20.97
C ALA A 78 8.55 -4.10 22.29
N GLY A 79 9.35 -3.72 23.28
CA GLY A 79 8.88 -3.16 24.56
C GLY A 79 8.55 -1.66 24.54
N GLN A 80 8.77 -0.96 23.42
CA GLN A 80 8.49 0.47 23.32
C GLN A 80 6.98 0.70 23.09
N ALA A 81 6.29 1.23 24.09
CA ALA A 81 4.84 1.46 24.06
C ALA A 81 4.44 2.95 24.09
N ALA A 82 5.42 3.86 24.16
CA ALA A 82 5.16 5.29 24.17
C ALA A 82 4.69 5.78 22.79
N TYR A 83 3.77 6.75 22.79
CA TYR A 83 3.41 7.46 21.58
C TYR A 83 4.63 8.17 20.99
N LEU A 84 4.78 8.04 19.68
CA LEU A 84 5.78 8.75 18.91
C LEU A 84 5.22 10.09 18.44
N ASP A 85 6.12 10.98 18.02
CA ASP A 85 5.74 12.17 17.25
C ASP A 85 4.82 11.78 16.08
N VAL A 86 3.79 12.58 15.83
CA VAL A 86 2.77 12.33 14.80
C VAL A 86 3.39 12.20 13.41
N ALA A 87 4.46 12.96 13.14
CA ALA A 87 5.20 12.88 11.88
C ALA A 87 6.16 11.66 11.81
N GLY A 88 6.32 10.92 12.91
CA GLY A 88 7.25 9.81 13.04
C GLY A 88 8.59 10.17 13.68
N LEU A 89 9.39 9.13 13.95
CA LEU A 89 10.67 9.24 14.67
C LEU A 89 11.63 10.25 14.03
N PRO A 90 12.11 11.28 14.75
CA PRO A 90 13.02 12.28 14.19
C PRO A 90 14.27 11.69 13.53
N LYS A 91 14.92 10.74 14.20
CA LYS A 91 16.12 10.04 13.67
C LYS A 91 15.83 9.27 12.38
N LEU A 92 14.62 8.74 12.22
CA LEU A 92 14.21 8.04 11.02
C LEU A 92 14.00 9.03 9.87
N ARG A 93 13.32 10.15 10.13
CA ARG A 93 13.10 11.21 9.14
C ARG A 93 14.43 11.77 8.60
N GLU A 94 15.39 12.03 9.47
CA GLU A 94 16.74 12.44 9.06
C GLU A 94 17.46 11.37 8.23
N ALA A 95 17.31 10.08 8.59
CA ALA A 95 17.91 8.99 7.84
C ALA A 95 17.30 8.85 6.43
N ILE A 96 15.99 9.08 6.29
CA ILE A 96 15.28 9.13 5.01
C ILE A 96 15.83 10.26 4.13
N CYS A 97 15.97 11.49 4.66
CA CYS A 97 16.57 12.59 3.91
C CYS A 97 17.98 12.26 3.42
N ARG A 98 18.86 11.74 4.29
CA ARG A 98 20.23 11.34 3.90
C ARG A 98 20.26 10.24 2.84
N PHE A 99 19.31 9.31 2.90
CA PHE A 99 19.19 8.26 1.90
C PHE A 99 18.86 8.85 0.52
N HIS A 100 17.85 9.72 0.45
CA HIS A 100 17.40 10.30 -0.82
C HIS A 100 18.33 11.38 -1.37
N ASP A 101 19.02 12.11 -0.52
CA ASP A 101 20.14 12.97 -0.94
C ASP A 101 21.19 12.14 -1.69
N LYS A 102 21.60 11.01 -1.09
CA LYS A 102 22.66 10.14 -1.66
C LYS A 102 22.24 9.41 -2.93
N TYR A 103 21.02 8.87 -2.98
CA TYR A 103 20.61 7.94 -4.05
C TYR A 103 19.73 8.57 -5.13
N ASP A 104 19.01 9.64 -4.79
CA ASP A 104 17.98 10.22 -5.66
C ASP A 104 18.21 11.73 -5.92
N ASN A 105 19.34 12.29 -5.42
CA ASN A 105 19.71 13.71 -5.53
C ASN A 105 18.67 14.68 -4.96
N LEU A 106 17.96 14.27 -3.90
CA LEU A 106 16.93 15.07 -3.25
C LEU A 106 17.47 15.83 -2.03
N SER A 107 18.56 16.58 -2.22
CA SER A 107 19.31 17.27 -1.16
C SER A 107 18.59 18.46 -0.50
N HIS A 108 17.50 18.94 -1.11
CA HIS A 108 16.76 20.11 -0.67
C HIS A 108 15.68 19.84 0.39
N PHE A 109 15.44 18.57 0.75
CA PHE A 109 14.47 18.20 1.79
C PHE A 109 15.09 18.15 3.17
N ALA A 110 14.39 18.74 4.15
CA ALA A 110 14.72 18.62 5.56
C ALA A 110 13.85 17.54 6.24
N ALA A 111 14.27 17.08 7.42
CA ALA A 111 13.50 16.10 8.20
C ALA A 111 12.09 16.61 8.55
N GLY A 112 11.87 17.92 8.58
CA GLY A 112 10.54 18.54 8.77
C GLY A 112 9.59 18.37 7.58
N ASP A 113 10.11 18.06 6.39
CA ASP A 113 9.35 17.82 5.18
C ASP A 113 8.94 16.34 5.03
N VAL A 114 9.35 15.47 5.96
CA VAL A 114 9.11 14.02 5.90
C VAL A 114 8.08 13.60 6.93
N VAL A 115 7.08 12.81 6.50
CA VAL A 115 6.12 12.13 7.38
C VAL A 115 6.30 10.63 7.22
N VAL A 116 6.35 9.91 8.34
CA VAL A 116 6.39 8.44 8.37
C VAL A 116 5.08 7.91 8.92
N GLY A 117 4.41 7.06 8.15
CA GLY A 117 3.17 6.42 8.54
C GLY A 117 3.18 4.90 8.31
N PRO A 118 2.14 4.20 8.78
CA PRO A 118 2.05 2.75 8.71
C PRO A 118 1.60 2.32 7.30
N GLY A 119 2.56 2.11 6.40
CA GLY A 119 2.26 1.59 5.07
C GLY A 119 1.88 2.65 4.04
N SER A 120 2.03 2.30 2.77
CA SER A 120 1.79 3.22 1.65
C SER A 120 0.29 3.50 1.46
N LYS A 121 -0.60 2.55 1.77
CA LYS A 121 -2.04 2.67 1.46
C LYS A 121 -2.72 3.69 2.35
N GLU A 122 -2.39 3.66 3.64
CA GLU A 122 -2.87 4.57 4.67
C GLU A 122 -2.41 6.00 4.34
N LEU A 123 -1.12 6.17 4.00
CA LEU A 123 -0.58 7.48 3.61
C LEU A 123 -1.21 8.01 2.33
N ILE A 124 -1.40 7.17 1.31
CA ILE A 124 -2.11 7.55 0.07
C ILE A 124 -3.56 7.94 0.38
N PHE A 125 -4.26 7.19 1.23
CA PHE A 125 -5.65 7.48 1.60
C PHE A 125 -5.77 8.83 2.32
N LEU A 126 -4.91 9.09 3.30
CA LEU A 126 -4.84 10.37 4.01
C LEU A 126 -4.57 11.51 3.03
N LEU A 127 -3.65 11.31 2.09
CA LEU A 127 -3.34 12.29 1.07
C LEU A 127 -4.55 12.67 0.23
N MET A 128 -5.25 11.66 -0.30
CA MET A 128 -6.45 11.84 -1.10
C MET A 128 -7.58 12.50 -0.31
N SER A 129 -7.58 12.36 1.02
CA SER A 129 -8.59 12.95 1.90
C SER A 129 -8.33 14.43 2.22
N VAL A 130 -7.07 14.85 2.26
CA VAL A 130 -6.68 16.23 2.61
C VAL A 130 -6.76 17.18 1.41
N PHE A 131 -6.58 16.67 0.19
CA PHE A 131 -6.57 17.53 -0.99
C PHE A 131 -7.95 17.74 -1.62
N SER A 132 -8.40 18.99 -1.60
CA SER A 132 -9.38 19.51 -2.54
C SER A 132 -8.67 19.65 -3.90
N GLY A 133 -9.05 18.84 -4.90
CA GLY A 133 -8.30 18.66 -6.16
C GLY A 133 -7.78 19.94 -6.85
N GLY A 134 -6.74 19.81 -7.68
CA GLY A 134 -6.17 20.92 -8.46
C GLY A 134 -4.64 21.09 -8.40
N LYS A 135 -3.91 20.22 -7.68
CA LYS A 135 -2.44 20.27 -7.56
C LYS A 135 -1.79 18.93 -7.91
N CYS A 136 -0.60 18.98 -8.50
CA CYS A 136 0.22 17.82 -8.84
C CYS A 136 1.19 17.52 -7.69
N TYR A 137 1.30 16.24 -7.31
CA TYR A 137 2.21 15.78 -6.25
C TYR A 137 3.16 14.74 -6.79
N HIS A 138 4.42 14.79 -6.35
CA HIS A 138 5.42 13.78 -6.67
C HIS A 138 5.43 12.71 -5.57
N PHE A 139 5.30 11.45 -5.99
CA PHE A 139 5.26 10.30 -5.10
C PHE A 139 6.57 9.54 -5.20
N VAL A 140 7.29 9.40 -4.08
CA VAL A 140 8.45 8.50 -4.00
C VAL A 140 8.09 7.32 -3.10
N GLU A 141 7.58 6.25 -3.72
CA GLU A 141 7.35 4.99 -3.01
C GLU A 141 8.65 4.19 -2.95
N ILE A 142 9.18 4.00 -1.74
CA ILE A 142 10.39 3.20 -1.54
C ILE A 142 10.00 1.73 -1.40
N LYS A 143 10.23 0.93 -2.44
CA LYS A 143 10.20 -0.54 -2.34
C LYS A 143 11.61 -1.09 -2.49
N LYS A 144 12.22 -1.53 -1.40
CA LYS A 144 13.45 -2.36 -1.47
C LYS A 144 13.31 -3.61 -0.60
N ASN A 145 13.17 -4.75 -1.28
CA ASN A 145 13.47 -6.14 -0.89
C ASN A 145 13.02 -6.73 0.44
N CYS A 146 12.31 -6.01 1.31
CA CYS A 146 11.34 -6.63 2.20
C CYS A 146 10.37 -5.57 2.70
N GLN A 147 9.14 -5.97 2.99
CA GLN A 147 8.01 -5.08 3.24
C GLN A 147 8.19 -4.18 4.49
N ILE A 148 8.97 -3.11 4.35
CA ILE A 148 8.86 -1.90 5.17
C ILE A 148 8.41 -0.81 4.19
N GLU A 149 7.09 -0.59 4.13
CA GLU A 149 6.49 0.47 3.32
C GLU A 149 6.65 1.80 4.08
N SER A 150 7.69 2.56 3.75
CA SER A 150 7.81 3.96 4.14
C SER A 150 7.65 4.81 2.89
N LEU A 151 6.53 5.54 2.79
CA LEU A 151 6.30 6.51 1.73
C LEU A 151 6.87 7.86 2.18
N MET A 152 7.78 8.43 1.39
CA MET A 152 8.19 9.82 1.56
C MET A 152 7.20 10.68 0.79
N MET A 153 6.48 11.54 1.51
CA MET A 153 5.66 12.59 0.90
C MET A 153 6.47 13.86 0.75
N ILE A 154 6.46 14.43 -0.45
CA ILE A 154 7.14 15.68 -0.79
C ILE A 154 6.08 16.68 -1.24
N ASN A 155 5.98 17.82 -0.56
CA ASN A 155 5.18 18.94 -1.04
C ASN A 155 5.96 19.70 -2.13
N VAL A 156 5.51 19.60 -3.38
CA VAL A 156 6.11 20.28 -4.54
C VAL A 156 5.51 21.69 -4.68
N GLU A 157 5.64 22.53 -3.66
CA GLU A 157 5.24 23.94 -3.75
C GLU A 157 6.44 24.90 -3.92
N LYS A 158 7.66 24.37 -3.98
CA LYS A 158 8.88 25.20 -4.14
C LYS A 158 9.49 25.21 -5.54
N GLU A 159 8.81 24.66 -6.56
CA GLU A 159 9.31 24.61 -7.96
C GLU A 159 8.44 25.38 -8.96
N THR A 160 7.81 26.49 -8.56
CA THR A 160 7.15 27.40 -9.53
C THR A 160 7.63 28.83 -9.35
N GLN A 161 8.94 29.03 -9.50
CA GLN A 161 9.61 30.33 -9.66
C GLN A 161 10.84 30.15 -10.56
N ILE A 162 10.66 29.70 -11.82
CA ILE A 162 11.55 30.00 -12.96
C ILE A 162 10.68 30.09 -14.21
#